data_AF-A0A966BN41-F1
#
_entry.id   AF-A0A966BN41-F1
#
_cell.length_a   1.000
_cell.length_b   1.000
_cell.length_c   1.000
_cell.angle_alpha   90.00
_cell.angle_beta   90.00
_cell.angle_gamma   90.00
#
_symmetry.space_group_name_H-M   'P 1'
#
loop_
_entity.id
_entity.type
_entity.pdbx_description
1 polymer ?
#
loop_
_entity_poly.entity_id
_entity_poly.type
_entity_poly.pdbx_seq_one_letter_code
_entity_poly.pdbx_strand_id
1 'polypeptide(L)' 'KGIAFEGVADALRVPNTDIRLFGKPESFTRRRMGVALATGVDTDEARTRAKLAASKVKPVKP' A
#
# COMPACT_ATOMS: atom_id res chain seq x y z
N LYS A 1 17.62 10.36 -6.65
CA LYS A 1 17.37 8.92 -6.37
C LYS A 1 15.95 8.82 -5.83
N GLY A 2 15.10 7.94 -6.40
CA GLY A 2 13.71 7.77 -5.95
C GLY A 2 13.61 6.85 -4.75
N ILE A 3 12.42 6.76 -4.16
CA ILE A 3 12.15 5.83 -3.06
C ILE A 3 11.85 4.42 -3.56
N ALA A 4 12.25 3.38 -2.81
CA ALA A 4 11.87 2.00 -3.08
C ALA A 4 10.78 1.53 -2.12
N PHE A 5 10.08 0.45 -2.47
CA PHE A 5 8.99 -0.11 -1.67
C PHE A 5 9.16 -1.62 -1.52
N GLU A 6 9.11 -2.08 -0.28
CA GLU A 6 9.12 -3.51 0.06
C GLU A 6 7.71 -4.02 0.34
N GLY A 7 7.52 -5.34 0.22
CA GLY A 7 6.27 -6.02 0.56
C GLY A 7 5.12 -5.81 -0.44
N VAL A 8 5.37 -5.18 -1.59
CA VAL A 8 4.34 -4.95 -2.63
C VAL A 8 3.78 -6.27 -3.17
N ALA A 9 4.62 -7.28 -3.39
CA ALA A 9 4.16 -8.59 -3.85
C ALA A 9 3.21 -9.26 -2.85
N ASP A 10 3.51 -9.19 -1.55
CA ASP A 10 2.65 -9.75 -0.50
C ASP A 10 1.37 -8.95 -0.30
N ALA A 11 1.42 -7.64 -0.52
CA ALA A 11 0.25 -6.76 -0.53
C ALA A 11 -0.72 -7.15 -1.65
N LEU A 12 -0.20 -7.38 -2.87
CA LEU A 12 -1.00 -7.78 -4.04
C LEU A 12 -1.56 -9.22 -3.95
N ARG A 13 -1.07 -10.03 -3.01
CA ARG A 13 -1.69 -11.33 -2.68
C ARG A 13 -2.97 -11.20 -1.86
N VAL A 14 -3.28 -10.01 -1.31
CA VAL A 14 -4.57 -9.80 -0.64
C VAL A 14 -5.66 -9.75 -1.72
N PRO A 15 -6.75 -10.54 -1.58
CA PRO A 15 -7.79 -10.62 -2.60
C PRO A 15 -8.41 -9.26 -2.93
N ASN A 16 -8.65 -9.01 -4.22
CA ASN A 16 -9.33 -7.83 -4.73
C ASN A 16 -8.71 -6.51 -4.24
N THR A 17 -7.38 -6.42 -4.21
CA THR A 17 -6.67 -5.22 -3.77
C THR A 17 -5.80 -4.62 -4.86
N ASP A 18 -5.73 -3.29 -4.85
CA ASP A 18 -4.85 -2.50 -5.70
C ASP A 18 -3.93 -1.63 -4.84
N ILE A 19 -2.67 -1.52 -5.25
CA ILE A 19 -1.70 -0.63 -4.61
C ILE A 19 -1.32 0.47 -5.59
N ARG A 20 -1.49 1.73 -5.19
CA ARG A 20 -1.05 2.91 -5.95
C ARG A 20 0.04 3.65 -5.17
N LEU A 21 1.27 3.60 -5.67
CA LEU A 21 2.43 4.23 -5.05
C LEU A 21 2.71 5.58 -5.71
N PHE A 22 3.03 6.58 -4.90
CA PHE A 22 3.33 7.93 -5.39
C PHE A 22 4.83 8.03 -5.67
N GLY A 23 5.21 8.41 -6.89
CA GLY A 23 6.61 8.57 -7.34
C GLY A 23 7.36 9.77 -6.73
N LYS A 24 7.12 10.07 -5.45
CA LYS A 24 7.79 11.18 -4.77
C LYS A 24 9.28 10.85 -4.57
N PRO A 25 10.18 11.82 -4.73
CA PRO A 25 11.63 11.57 -4.67
C PRO A 25 12.10 11.20 -3.26
N GLU A 26 11.36 11.58 -2.21
CA GLU A 26 11.78 11.40 -0.81
C GLU A 26 10.60 11.01 0.08
N SER A 27 10.87 10.30 1.18
CA SER A 27 9.92 10.05 2.26
C SER A 27 10.46 10.56 3.59
N PHE A 28 9.55 11.03 4.43
CA PHE A 28 9.79 11.43 5.80
C PHE A 28 8.63 10.95 6.68
N THR A 29 8.81 11.00 7.99
CA THR A 29 7.83 10.53 8.97
C THR A 29 6.44 11.12 8.69
N ARG A 30 5.44 10.24 8.56
CA ARG A 30 4.03 10.57 8.23
C ARG A 30 3.79 11.17 6.84
N ARG A 31 4.75 11.17 5.91
CA ARG A 31 4.47 11.50 4.50
C ARG A 31 3.65 10.38 3.86
N ARG A 32 2.48 10.71 3.28
CA ARG A 32 1.70 9.73 2.51
C ARG A 32 2.43 9.40 1.21
N MET A 33 2.80 8.12 1.04
CA MET A 33 3.58 7.60 -0.08
C MET A 33 2.79 6.71 -1.05
N GLY A 34 1.53 6.42 -0.74
CA GLY A 34 0.64 5.65 -1.60
C GLY A 34 -0.73 5.46 -0.98
N VAL A 35 -1.55 4.65 -1.63
CA VAL A 35 -2.87 4.21 -1.17
C VAL A 35 -3.10 2.76 -1.55
N ALA A 36 -3.68 1.99 -0.63
CA ALA A 36 -4.23 0.67 -0.90
C ALA A 36 -5.74 0.78 -1.05
N LEU A 37 -6.27 0.21 -2.12
CA LEU A 37 -7.70 0.10 -2.39
C LEU A 37 -8.07 -1.38 -2.34
N ALA A 38 -9.30 -1.66 -1.95
CA ALA A 38 -9.83 -3.01 -1.99
C ALA A 38 -11.34 -2.98 -2.22
N THR A 39 -11.85 -4.03 -2.85
CA THR A 39 -13.29 -4.28 -2.93
C THR A 39 -13.68 -5.49 -2.07
N GLY A 40 -14.93 -5.51 -1.64
CA GLY A 40 -15.52 -6.54 -0.77
C GLY A 40 -17.02 -6.56 -0.96
N VAL A 41 -17.68 -7.56 -0.38
CA VAL A 41 -19.14 -7.68 -0.42
C VAL A 41 -19.83 -6.55 0.36
N ASP A 42 -19.12 -5.99 1.34
CA ASP A 42 -19.53 -4.82 2.10
C ASP A 42 -18.33 -3.90 2.40
N THR A 43 -18.60 -2.77 3.05
CA THR A 43 -17.56 -1.79 3.35
C THR A 43 -16.58 -2.24 4.44
N ASP A 44 -16.96 -3.19 5.29
CA ASP A 44 -16.11 -3.64 6.40
C ASP A 44 -15.07 -4.63 5.90
N GLU A 45 -15.47 -5.54 5.01
CA GLU A 45 -14.56 -6.43 4.31
C GLU A 45 -13.58 -5.63 3.43
N ALA A 46 -14.09 -4.68 2.64
CA ALA A 46 -13.25 -3.82 1.81
C ALA A 46 -12.22 -3.04 2.66
N ARG A 47 -12.65 -2.43 3.78
CA ARG A 47 -11.74 -1.74 4.70
C ARG A 47 -10.70 -2.67 5.31
N THR A 48 -11.08 -3.90 5.67
CA THR A 48 -10.18 -4.88 6.28
C THR A 48 -9.10 -5.30 5.28
N ARG A 49 -9.49 -5.62 4.04
CA ARG A 49 -8.55 -5.96 2.95
C ARG A 49 -7.62 -4.80 2.61
N ALA A 50 -8.14 -3.58 2.48
CA ALA A 50 -7.33 -2.40 2.19
C ALA A 50 -6.30 -2.13 3.30
N LYS A 51 -6.70 -2.25 4.58
CA LYS A 51 -5.79 -2.12 5.73
C LYS A 51 -4.72 -3.19 5.74
N LEU A 52 -5.08 -4.44 5.45
CA LEU A 52 -4.14 -5.56 5.39
C LEU A 52 -3.13 -5.41 4.23
N ALA A 53 -3.58 -4.95 3.06
CA ALA A 53 -2.68 -4.70 1.95
C ALA A 53 -1.74 -3.52 2.24
N ALA A 54 -2.27 -2.44 2.83
CA ALA A 54 -1.46 -1.28 3.23
C ALA A 54 -0.40 -1.62 4.29
N SER A 55 -0.70 -2.50 5.25
CA SER A 55 0.24 -2.84 6.34
C SER A 55 1.46 -3.65 5.87
N LYS A 56 1.36 -4.28 4.70
CA LYS A 56 2.44 -5.06 4.08
C LYS A 56 3.45 -4.19 3.32
N VAL A 57 3.05 -3.00 2.85
CA VAL A 57 3.91 -2.13 2.05
C VAL A 57 4.73 -1.21 2.95
N LYS A 58 6.05 -1.17 2.73
CA LYS A 58 6.96 -0.28 3.46
C LYS A 58 7.81 0.56 2.51
N PRO A 59 7.78 1.91 2.61
CA PRO A 59 8.72 2.75 1.90
C PRO A 59 10.12 2.61 2.52
N VAL A 60 11.12 2.35 1.70
CA VAL A 60 12.53 2.21 2.11
C VAL A 60 13.41 3.17 1.30
N LYS A 61 14.49 3.65 1.93
CA LYS A 61 15.53 4.36 1.18
C LYS A 61 16.30 3.30 0.36
N PRO A 62 16.53 3.54 -0.94
CA PRO A 62 17.33 2.64 -1.76
C PRO A 62 18.79 2.60 -1.32
#